data_AF-A0A1D1UHK4-F1
#
_entry.id   AF-A0A1D1UHK4-F1
#
_cell.length_a   1.000
_cell.length_b   1.000
_cell.length_c   1.000
_cell.angle_alpha   90.00
_cell.angle_beta   90.00
_cell.angle_gamma   90.00
#
_symmetry.space_group_name_H-M   'P 1'
#
loop_
_entity.id
_entity.type
_entity.pdbx_description
1 polymer ?
#
loop_
_entity_poly.entity_id
_entity_poly.type
_entity_poly.pdbx_seq_one_letter_code
_entity_poly.pdbx_strand_id
1 'polypeptide(L)'
;MTVIQSKKDQRISYQCGPSMDSNIIFHTEALIDGKVEGTADAMSKKATKQAAALNALRKLVPELHSVLGETFGGTKQSGNVHEVALFRDVPISDPCIGDMAVKAGVCLPTRQIGPKRNEYSCTAGRYSAAVVHTRMVRAKQLCAQRILQELHPQLRTYGKFLELYGSVFQEKRKRLLKEAKSLYQLAPGAVEDKIDWPRLVRLQEEMRKLIAQTPGVLSSIRYV
;
A
#
# COMPACT_ATOMS: atom_id res chain seq x y z
N MET A 1 4.04 54.45 -2.34
CA MET A 1 2.98 53.61 -1.71
C MET A 1 2.91 52.30 -2.47
N THR A 2 3.57 51.26 -1.97
CA THR A 2 3.65 49.96 -2.64
C THR A 2 2.39 49.17 -2.31
N VAL A 3 1.50 49.03 -3.29
CA VAL A 3 0.28 48.24 -3.14
C VAL A 3 0.70 46.77 -3.09
N ILE A 4 0.71 46.20 -1.88
CA ILE A 4 0.77 44.76 -1.69
C ILE A 4 -0.57 44.22 -2.20
N GLN A 5 -0.61 43.80 -3.47
CA GLN A 5 -1.78 43.14 -4.00
C GLN A 5 -2.01 41.85 -3.19
N SER A 6 -3.18 41.79 -2.57
CA SER A 6 -3.67 40.64 -1.84
C SER A 6 -3.58 39.40 -2.74
N LYS A 7 -2.80 38.41 -2.29
CA LYS A 7 -2.62 37.12 -2.95
C LYS A 7 -3.96 36.38 -2.89
N LYS A 8 -4.83 36.62 -3.89
CA LYS A 8 -6.09 35.87 -4.05
C LYS A 8 -5.76 34.38 -4.01
N ASP A 9 -6.55 33.61 -3.27
CA ASP A 9 -6.50 32.14 -3.28
C ASP A 9 -6.80 31.62 -4.70
N GLN A 10 -5.76 31.53 -5.54
CA GLN A 10 -5.86 30.98 -6.89
C GLN A 10 -6.11 29.48 -6.76
N ARG A 11 -7.35 29.05 -7.06
CA ARG A 11 -7.74 27.65 -7.05
C ARG A 11 -7.64 27.08 -8.45
N ILE A 12 -6.97 25.95 -8.57
CA ILE A 12 -6.98 25.15 -9.80
C ILE A 12 -8.34 24.46 -9.95
N SER A 13 -8.95 24.58 -11.12
CA SER A 13 -10.16 23.83 -11.52
C SER A 13 -9.84 22.94 -12.71
N TYR A 14 -10.64 21.91 -12.92
CA TYR A 14 -10.44 20.94 -13.99
C TYR A 14 -11.74 20.73 -14.75
N GLN A 15 -11.67 20.84 -16.07
CA GLN A 15 -12.78 20.54 -16.97
C GLN A 15 -12.46 19.25 -17.71
N CYS A 16 -13.28 18.21 -17.53
CA CYS A 16 -13.08 16.91 -18.17
C CYS A 16 -14.16 16.68 -19.23
N GLY A 17 -13.72 16.34 -20.44
CA GLY A 17 -14.58 16.03 -21.58
C GLY A 17 -14.22 14.70 -22.24
N PRO A 18 -14.99 14.27 -23.24
CA PRO A 18 -14.59 13.18 -24.13
C PRO A 18 -13.39 13.61 -24.98
N SER A 19 -12.47 12.69 -25.24
CA SER A 19 -11.38 12.93 -26.20
C SER A 19 -11.87 12.74 -27.64
N MET A 20 -11.14 13.32 -28.59
CA MET A 20 -11.43 13.18 -30.03
C MET A 20 -10.86 11.88 -30.61
N ASP A 21 -9.90 11.25 -29.93
CA ASP A 21 -9.24 10.03 -30.38
C ASP A 21 -10.01 8.78 -29.96
N SER A 22 -10.12 7.79 -30.85
CA SER A 22 -10.85 6.53 -30.56
C SER A 22 -10.18 5.64 -29.52
N ASN A 23 -8.86 5.74 -29.35
CA ASN A 23 -8.08 4.96 -28.38
C ASN A 23 -8.01 5.59 -26.99
N ILE A 24 -8.43 6.85 -26.84
CA ILE A 24 -8.33 7.60 -25.60
C ILE A 24 -9.71 8.15 -25.25
N ILE A 25 -10.19 7.88 -24.03
CA ILE A 25 -11.60 8.16 -23.72
C ILE A 25 -11.78 9.56 -23.12
N PHE A 26 -10.80 10.04 -22.36
CA PHE A 26 -10.95 11.27 -21.57
C PHE A 26 -9.95 12.32 -22.02
N HIS A 27 -10.45 13.55 -22.13
CA HIS A 27 -9.69 14.80 -22.24
C HIS A 27 -9.86 15.60 -20.94
N THR A 28 -8.82 16.30 -20.49
CA THR A 28 -8.93 17.18 -19.33
C THR A 28 -8.08 18.44 -19.49
N GLU A 29 -8.71 19.57 -19.19
CA GLU A 29 -8.09 20.89 -19.14
C GLU A 29 -7.97 21.34 -17.68
N ALA A 30 -6.79 21.83 -17.29
CA ALA A 30 -6.51 22.42 -16.00
C ALA A 30 -6.56 23.94 -16.13
N LEU A 31 -7.49 24.57 -15.42
CA LEU A 31 -7.71 26.01 -15.45
C LEU A 31 -7.20 26.64 -14.16
N ILE A 32 -6.44 27.72 -14.29
CA ILE A 32 -6.05 28.60 -13.19
C ILE A 32 -6.54 29.99 -13.55
N ASP A 33 -7.36 30.59 -12.68
CA ASP A 33 -8.05 31.87 -12.94
C ASP A 33 -8.84 31.91 -14.28
N GLY A 34 -9.42 30.76 -14.66
CA GLY A 34 -10.18 30.63 -15.91
C GLY A 34 -9.34 30.52 -17.17
N LYS A 35 -8.01 30.49 -17.05
CA LYS A 35 -7.08 30.28 -18.16
C LYS A 35 -6.61 28.82 -18.20
N VAL A 36 -6.67 28.21 -19.37
CA VAL A 36 -6.17 26.84 -19.58
C VAL A 36 -4.64 26.84 -19.54
N GLU A 37 -4.09 26.25 -18.47
CA GLU A 37 -2.65 26.17 -18.26
C GLU A 37 -2.07 24.81 -18.61
N GLY A 38 -2.87 23.74 -18.61
CA GLY A 38 -2.44 22.43 -19.08
C GLY A 38 -3.59 21.59 -19.61
N THR A 39 -3.32 20.81 -20.66
CA THR A 39 -4.28 19.89 -21.28
C THR A 39 -3.66 18.51 -21.38
N ALA A 40 -4.47 17.46 -21.32
CA ALA A 40 -4.01 16.09 -21.53
C ALA A 40 -5.15 15.13 -21.90
N ASP A 41 -4.76 14.07 -22.61
CA ASP A 41 -5.60 12.96 -23.05
C ASP A 41 -5.10 11.64 -22.44
N ALA A 42 -6.01 10.82 -21.90
CA ALA A 42 -5.69 9.53 -21.28
C ALA A 42 -6.92 8.61 -21.16
N MET A 43 -6.68 7.32 -20.97
CA MET A 43 -7.74 6.30 -20.86
C MET A 43 -8.54 6.35 -19.53
N SER A 44 -8.13 7.18 -18.56
CA SER A 44 -8.80 7.28 -17.25
C SER A 44 -8.82 8.72 -16.76
N LYS A 45 -9.97 9.17 -16.21
CA LYS A 45 -10.16 10.50 -15.59
C LYS A 45 -9.05 10.89 -14.60
N LYS A 46 -8.53 9.91 -13.85
CA LYS A 46 -7.43 10.15 -12.89
C LYS A 46 -6.12 10.44 -13.61
N ALA A 47 -5.81 9.65 -14.63
CA ALA A 47 -4.57 9.76 -15.40
C ALA A 47 -4.55 11.07 -16.21
N THR A 48 -5.66 11.42 -16.85
CA THR A 48 -5.79 12.70 -17.59
C THR A 48 -5.64 13.89 -16.69
N LYS A 49 -6.32 13.90 -15.54
CA LYS A 49 -6.23 15.00 -14.58
C LYS A 49 -4.80 15.20 -14.06
N GLN A 50 -4.10 14.10 -13.77
CA GLN A 50 -2.70 14.14 -13.37
C GLN A 50 -1.80 14.67 -14.49
N ALA A 51 -1.97 14.18 -15.72
CA ALA A 51 -1.18 14.64 -16.86
C ALA A 51 -1.42 16.12 -17.19
N ALA A 52 -2.68 16.59 -17.14
CA ALA A 52 -3.03 18.00 -17.33
C ALA A 52 -2.41 18.89 -16.24
N ALA A 53 -2.41 18.43 -14.98
CA ALA A 53 -1.76 19.13 -13.87
C ALA A 53 -0.24 19.23 -14.07
N LEU A 54 0.41 18.13 -14.50
CA LEU A 54 1.84 18.11 -14.78
C LEU A 54 2.22 19.05 -15.92
N ASN A 55 1.42 19.05 -17.00
CA ASN A 55 1.62 19.97 -18.13
C ASN A 55 1.45 21.43 -17.69
N ALA A 56 0.50 21.73 -16.82
CA ALA A 56 0.34 23.06 -16.23
C ALA A 56 1.55 23.46 -15.37
N LEU A 57 2.04 22.58 -14.49
CA LEU A 57 3.23 22.83 -13.68
C LEU A 57 4.48 23.03 -14.54
N ARG A 58 4.63 22.23 -15.60
CA ARG A 58 5.72 22.35 -16.57
C ARG A 58 5.76 23.73 -17.22
N LYS A 59 4.59 24.30 -17.50
CA LYS A 59 4.44 25.62 -18.09
C LYS A 59 4.67 26.75 -17.08
N LEU A 60 4.16 26.60 -15.85
CA LEU A 60 4.16 27.65 -14.84
C LEU A 60 5.45 27.72 -14.03
N VAL A 61 6.14 26.59 -13.82
CA VAL A 61 7.37 26.51 -13.03
C VAL A 61 8.41 25.68 -13.76
N PRO A 62 9.16 26.28 -14.71
CA PRO A 62 10.14 25.58 -15.54
C PRO A 62 11.29 24.95 -14.75
N GLU A 63 11.66 25.54 -13.61
CA GLU A 63 12.74 25.07 -12.76
C GLU A 63 12.48 23.67 -12.16
N LEU A 64 11.22 23.25 -12.09
CA LEU A 64 10.84 21.95 -11.53
C LEU A 64 10.88 20.79 -12.54
N HIS A 65 11.33 21.02 -13.78
CA HIS A 65 11.32 19.98 -14.83
C HIS A 65 12.18 18.76 -14.47
N SER A 66 13.32 18.95 -13.80
CA SER A 66 14.19 17.86 -13.36
C SER A 66 13.55 17.01 -12.26
N VAL A 67 12.92 17.66 -11.27
CA VAL A 67 12.28 17.01 -10.12
C VAL A 67 10.99 16.28 -10.52
N LEU A 68 10.19 16.87 -11.42
CA LEU A 68 8.91 16.30 -11.87
C LEU A 68 9.09 15.11 -12.82
N GLY A 69 10.18 15.08 -13.60
CA GLY A 69 10.50 13.98 -14.50
C GLY A 69 10.75 12.66 -13.75
N GLU A 70 11.46 12.71 -12.63
CA GLU A 70 11.82 11.53 -11.84
C GLU A 70 10.66 11.00 -10.97
N THR A 71 9.76 11.88 -10.53
CA THR A 71 8.75 11.56 -9.50
C THR A 71 7.38 11.17 -10.06
N PHE A 72 7.01 11.68 -11.24
CA PHE A 72 5.66 11.50 -11.81
C PHE A 72 5.63 10.86 -13.19
N GLY A 73 6.76 10.83 -13.91
CA GLY A 73 6.91 10.27 -15.25
C GLY A 73 7.47 8.85 -15.25
N GLY A 74 6.63 7.85 -14.92
CA GLY A 74 6.85 6.49 -15.37
C GLY A 74 8.14 5.79 -14.92
N THR A 75 8.22 5.40 -13.66
CA THR A 75 8.57 4.02 -13.24
C THR A 75 8.47 3.97 -11.72
N LYS A 76 7.67 3.05 -11.19
CA LYS A 76 7.85 2.56 -9.81
C LYS A 76 9.09 1.66 -9.76
N GLN A 77 10.22 2.20 -10.20
CA GLN A 77 11.54 1.60 -10.16
C GLN A 77 12.45 2.78 -9.83
N SER A 78 12.59 3.12 -8.57
CA SER A 78 13.55 2.44 -7.72
C SER A 78 13.18 2.79 -6.29
N GLY A 79 12.78 1.80 -5.50
CA GLY A 79 12.91 1.93 -4.05
C GLY A 79 14.40 2.09 -3.78
N ASN A 80 14.85 3.33 -3.71
CA ASN A 80 16.26 3.65 -3.69
C ASN A 80 16.82 3.03 -2.41
N VAL A 81 17.73 2.07 -2.55
CA VAL A 81 18.37 1.42 -1.39
C VAL A 81 19.01 2.48 -0.47
N HIS A 82 19.38 3.63 -1.05
CA HIS A 82 19.80 4.82 -0.32
C HIS A 82 18.71 5.48 0.55
N GLU A 83 17.44 5.45 0.16
CA GLU A 83 16.36 6.05 0.95
C GLU A 83 16.14 5.29 2.26
N VAL A 84 16.21 3.96 2.23
CA VAL A 84 16.16 3.14 3.46
C VAL A 84 17.43 3.32 4.30
N ALA A 85 18.58 3.58 3.65
CA ALA A 85 19.83 3.86 4.33
C ALA A 85 19.78 5.14 5.17
N LEU A 86 18.96 6.14 4.80
CA LEU A 86 18.74 7.37 5.58
C LEU A 86 18.17 7.08 6.98
N PHE A 87 17.45 5.97 7.14
CA PHE A 87 16.79 5.62 8.40
C PHE A 87 17.58 4.58 9.22
N ARG A 88 18.86 4.34 8.90
CA ARG A 88 19.71 3.35 9.59
C ARG A 88 20.06 3.70 11.03
N ASP A 89 19.93 4.97 11.40
CA ASP A 89 20.23 5.45 12.75
C ASP A 89 18.98 5.98 13.47
N VAL A 90 17.83 6.00 12.80
CA VAL A 90 16.58 6.51 13.38
C VAL A 90 15.96 5.44 14.28
N PRO A 91 15.75 5.71 15.58
CA PRO A 91 15.15 4.74 16.49
C PRO A 91 13.66 4.55 16.19
N ILE A 92 13.13 3.36 16.47
CA ILE A 92 11.70 3.07 16.23
C ILE A 92 10.76 3.90 17.12
N SER A 93 11.23 4.28 18.31
CA SER A 93 10.49 5.17 19.21
C SER A 93 10.50 6.63 18.77
N ASP A 94 11.11 6.96 17.63
CA ASP A 94 11.19 8.34 17.19
C ASP A 94 9.77 8.92 16.95
N PRO A 95 9.40 10.05 17.59
CA PRO A 95 8.07 10.65 17.47
C PRO A 95 7.73 11.16 16.06
N CYS A 96 8.72 11.34 15.19
CA CYS A 96 8.53 11.82 13.82
C CYS A 96 8.10 10.68 12.88
N ILE A 97 8.22 9.41 13.29
CA ILE A 97 7.81 8.27 12.46
C ILE A 97 6.28 8.09 12.51
N GLY A 98 5.59 8.48 11.44
CA GLY A 98 4.13 8.44 11.35
C GLY A 98 3.51 7.14 10.80
N ASP A 99 4.27 6.30 10.11
CA ASP A 99 3.67 5.29 9.21
C ASP A 99 3.58 3.88 9.79
N MET A 100 3.93 3.70 11.08
CA MET A 100 3.92 2.39 11.73
C MET A 100 2.52 1.90 12.08
N ALA A 101 1.56 2.82 12.21
CA ALA A 101 0.18 2.55 12.60
C ALA A 101 -0.66 1.82 11.53
N VAL A 102 -0.20 1.74 10.28
CA VAL A 102 -0.93 1.02 9.22
C VAL A 102 -0.92 -0.49 9.46
N LYS A 103 0.09 -1.00 10.19
CA LYS A 103 0.26 -2.43 10.45
C LYS A 103 -0.13 -2.85 11.86
N ALA A 104 -0.17 -1.91 12.81
CA ALA A 104 -0.73 -2.18 14.13
C ALA A 104 -2.25 -2.21 14.04
N GLY A 105 -2.86 -3.17 14.73
CA GLY A 105 -4.29 -3.48 14.66
C GLY A 105 -5.22 -2.35 15.10
N VAL A 106 -6.34 -2.72 15.71
CA VAL A 106 -7.34 -1.74 16.18
C VAL A 106 -6.78 -1.02 17.41
N CYS A 107 -6.88 0.31 17.43
CA CYS A 107 -6.61 1.11 18.62
C CYS A 107 -7.91 1.73 19.11
N LEU A 108 -8.22 1.53 20.38
CA LEU A 108 -9.46 1.98 20.99
C LEU A 108 -9.15 2.91 22.15
N PRO A 109 -9.92 4.00 22.34
CA PRO A 109 -9.86 4.76 23.57
C PRO A 109 -10.41 3.89 24.73
N THR A 110 -9.61 3.67 25.76
CA THR A 110 -9.98 2.85 26.92
C THR A 110 -10.50 3.67 28.08
N ARG A 111 -9.87 4.82 28.33
CA ARG A 111 -10.16 5.63 29.52
C ARG A 111 -9.83 7.09 29.29
N GLN A 112 -10.70 7.99 29.76
CA GLN A 112 -10.39 9.41 29.82
C GLN A 112 -9.55 9.69 31.07
N ILE A 113 -8.34 10.22 30.89
CA ILE A 113 -7.40 10.56 31.98
C ILE A 113 -7.56 12.04 32.38
N GLY A 114 -8.09 12.88 31.48
CA GLY A 114 -8.33 14.29 31.76
C GLY A 114 -9.15 14.98 30.66
N PRO A 115 -9.29 16.32 30.72
CA PRO A 115 -10.23 17.06 29.86
C PRO A 115 -9.91 16.98 28.36
N LYS A 116 -8.66 16.64 27.99
CA LYS A 116 -8.22 16.49 26.59
C LYS A 116 -7.24 15.34 26.38
N ARG A 117 -7.10 14.42 27.35
CA ARG A 117 -6.14 13.31 27.29
C ARG A 117 -6.89 12.00 27.52
N ASN A 118 -6.77 11.12 26.54
CA ASN A 118 -7.35 9.79 26.60
C ASN A 118 -6.22 8.76 26.60
N GLU A 119 -6.42 7.72 27.38
CA GLU A 119 -5.70 6.47 27.25
C GLU A 119 -6.26 5.71 26.06
N TYR A 120 -5.36 5.24 25.21
CA TYR A 120 -5.66 4.40 24.06
C TYR A 120 -4.92 3.09 24.24
N SER A 121 -5.60 1.97 24.03
CA SER A 121 -4.95 0.66 23.94
C SER A 121 -5.02 0.14 22.52
N CYS A 122 -3.95 -0.50 22.08
CA CYS A 122 -3.89 -1.27 20.86
C CYS A 122 -3.51 -2.72 21.21
N THR A 123 -4.08 -3.68 20.49
CA THR A 123 -3.76 -5.10 20.61
C THR A 123 -3.35 -5.67 19.26
N ALA A 124 -2.33 -6.53 19.26
CA ALA A 124 -1.82 -7.24 18.10
C ALA A 124 -1.52 -8.70 18.49
N GLY A 125 -2.55 -9.56 18.39
CA GLY A 125 -2.46 -10.93 18.88
C GLY A 125 -2.20 -10.96 20.38
N ARG A 126 -1.05 -11.52 20.79
CA ARG A 126 -0.62 -11.60 22.19
C ARG A 126 0.04 -10.32 22.74
N TYR A 127 0.38 -9.36 21.87
CA TYR A 127 1.06 -8.13 22.26
C TYR A 127 0.04 -7.02 22.48
N SER A 128 0.19 -6.25 23.55
CA SER A 128 -0.71 -5.14 23.88
C SER A 128 0.07 -3.95 24.42
N ALA A 129 -0.30 -2.76 23.96
CA ALA A 129 0.27 -1.51 24.44
C ALA A 129 -0.82 -0.50 24.74
N ALA A 130 -0.64 0.26 25.83
CA ALA A 130 -1.47 1.38 26.22
C ALA A 130 -0.66 2.67 26.23
N VAL A 131 -1.22 3.75 25.68
CA VAL A 131 -0.58 5.07 25.59
C VAL A 131 -1.60 6.17 25.85
N VAL A 132 -1.22 7.15 26.67
CA VAL A 132 -2.03 8.34 26.92
C VAL A 132 -1.65 9.46 25.96
N HIS A 133 -2.59 9.92 25.15
CA HIS A 133 -2.34 11.02 24.22
C HIS A 133 -3.61 11.89 24.02
N THR A 134 -3.44 13.07 23.43
CA THR A 134 -4.56 13.98 23.10
C THR A 134 -5.27 13.55 21.81
N ARG A 135 -4.49 13.27 20.78
CA ARG A 135 -4.96 12.83 19.45
C ARG A 135 -4.87 11.31 19.30
N MET A 136 -5.95 10.70 18.82
CA MET A 136 -6.03 9.26 18.54
C MET A 136 -5.01 8.79 17.48
N VAL A 137 -4.77 9.58 16.43
CA VAL A 137 -3.83 9.20 15.35
C VAL A 137 -2.41 9.03 15.90
N ARG A 138 -1.96 9.97 16.73
CA ARG A 138 -0.66 9.92 17.40
C ARG A 138 -0.61 8.78 18.43
N ALA A 139 -1.70 8.55 19.16
CA ALA A 139 -1.80 7.43 20.08
C ALA A 139 -1.63 6.08 19.37
N LYS A 140 -2.30 5.90 18.22
CA LYS A 140 -2.17 4.70 17.40
C LYS A 140 -0.73 4.47 16.94
N GLN A 141 -0.03 5.54 16.52
CA GLN A 141 1.38 5.46 16.12
C GLN A 141 2.28 5.04 17.28
N LEU A 142 2.14 5.67 18.45
CA LEU A 142 2.95 5.34 19.63
C LEU A 142 2.68 3.91 20.13
N CYS A 143 1.42 3.48 20.13
CA CYS A 143 1.07 2.10 20.45
C CYS A 143 1.67 1.11 19.43
N ALA A 144 1.63 1.45 18.13
CA ALA A 144 2.24 0.64 17.08
C ALA A 144 3.76 0.50 17.27
N GLN A 145 4.45 1.61 17.59
CA GLN A 145 5.88 1.59 17.89
C GLN A 145 6.19 0.66 19.06
N ARG A 146 5.41 0.74 20.15
CA ARG A 146 5.63 -0.07 21.35
C ARG A 146 5.37 -1.56 21.11
N ILE A 147 4.29 -1.89 20.41
CA ILE A 147 4.00 -3.28 19.98
C ILE A 147 5.12 -3.83 19.08
N LEU A 148 5.62 -3.02 18.13
CA LEU A 148 6.67 -3.47 17.21
C LEU A 148 8.03 -3.64 17.91
N GLN A 149 8.32 -2.83 18.93
CA GLN A 149 9.48 -3.02 19.81
C GLN A 149 9.40 -4.33 20.60
N GLU A 150 8.22 -4.69 21.11
CA GLU A 150 8.01 -5.97 21.81
C GLU A 150 8.07 -7.18 20.85
N LEU A 151 7.60 -7.02 19.61
CA LEU A 151 7.66 -8.06 18.58
C LEU A 151 9.09 -8.36 18.14
N HIS A 152 9.94 -7.34 18.02
CA HIS A 152 11.33 -7.50 17.61
C HIS A 152 12.30 -6.70 18.48
N PRO A 153 12.65 -7.21 19.67
CA PRO A 153 13.57 -6.52 20.59
C PRO A 153 14.95 -6.24 19.98
N GLN A 154 15.40 -7.08 19.05
CA GLN A 154 16.67 -6.92 18.33
C GLN A 154 16.66 -5.79 17.28
N LEU A 155 15.49 -5.36 16.84
CA LEU A 155 15.34 -4.30 15.85
C LEU A 155 15.07 -3.00 16.62
N ARG A 156 16.11 -2.17 16.81
CA ARG A 156 15.99 -0.86 17.49
C ARG A 156 15.80 0.31 16.53
N THR A 157 16.11 0.08 15.26
CA THR A 157 16.14 1.11 14.22
C THR A 157 15.00 0.95 13.23
N TYR A 158 14.40 2.05 12.82
CA TYR A 158 13.35 2.12 11.81
C TYR A 158 13.81 1.63 10.43
N GLY A 159 15.05 1.90 10.00
CA GLY A 159 15.58 1.41 8.72
C GLY A 159 15.47 -0.11 8.57
N LYS A 160 15.82 -0.87 9.61
CA LYS A 160 15.66 -2.34 9.59
C LYS A 160 14.19 -2.78 9.50
N PHE A 161 13.27 -2.01 10.09
CA PHE A 161 11.84 -2.26 9.93
C PHE A 161 11.34 -1.95 8.51
N LEU A 162 11.88 -0.92 7.86
CA LEU A 162 11.60 -0.65 6.45
C LEU A 162 12.16 -1.75 5.54
N GLU A 163 13.32 -2.32 5.87
CA GLU A 163 13.88 -3.46 5.13
C GLU A 163 13.01 -4.71 5.23
N LEU A 164 12.40 -5.00 6.39
CA LEU A 164 11.58 -6.20 6.58
C LEU A 164 10.11 -6.01 6.20
N TYR A 165 9.58 -4.82 6.47
CA TYR A 165 8.15 -4.54 6.36
C TYR A 165 7.82 -3.47 5.32
N GLY A 166 8.78 -2.73 4.79
CA GLY A 166 8.56 -1.64 3.84
C GLY A 166 7.95 -2.10 2.51
N SER A 167 7.37 -1.15 1.78
CA SER A 167 6.75 -1.38 0.47
C SER A 167 7.73 -2.01 -0.52
N VAL A 168 8.98 -1.51 -0.54
CA VAL A 168 10.07 -2.00 -1.40
C VAL A 168 10.34 -3.49 -1.15
N PHE A 169 10.39 -3.92 0.10
CA PHE A 169 10.56 -5.34 0.44
C PHE A 169 9.34 -6.17 0.05
N GLN A 170 8.12 -5.67 0.26
CA GLN A 170 6.92 -6.38 -0.15
C GLN A 170 6.82 -6.55 -1.66
N GLU A 171 7.22 -5.54 -2.43
CA GLU A 171 7.28 -5.60 -3.89
C GLU A 171 8.36 -6.58 -4.36
N LYS A 172 9.56 -6.53 -3.77
CA LYS A 172 10.63 -7.52 -4.02
C LYS A 172 10.17 -8.93 -3.69
N ARG A 173 9.52 -9.14 -2.54
CA ARG A 173 8.98 -10.45 -2.13
C ARG A 173 7.89 -10.93 -3.09
N LYS A 174 6.98 -10.05 -3.53
CA LYS A 174 5.96 -10.38 -4.53
C LYS A 174 6.58 -10.75 -5.86
N ARG A 175 7.64 -10.05 -6.28
CA ARG A 175 8.39 -10.35 -7.51
C ARG A 175 9.08 -11.71 -7.41
N LEU A 176 9.83 -11.95 -6.34
CA LEU A 176 10.48 -13.24 -6.08
C LEU A 176 9.47 -14.39 -6.01
N LEU A 177 8.30 -14.17 -5.39
CA LEU A 177 7.25 -15.18 -5.34
C LEU A 177 6.64 -15.44 -6.73
N LYS A 178 6.48 -14.41 -7.57
CA LYS A 178 6.05 -14.58 -8.97
C LYS A 178 7.09 -15.32 -9.79
N GLU A 179 8.37 -14.96 -9.65
CA GLU A 179 9.50 -15.61 -10.34
C GLU A 179 9.63 -17.08 -9.92
N ALA A 180 9.51 -17.38 -8.62
CA ALA A 180 9.49 -18.76 -8.11
C ALA A 180 8.30 -19.56 -8.64
N LYS A 181 7.10 -18.95 -8.73
CA LYS A 181 5.93 -19.57 -9.34
C LYS A 181 6.10 -19.81 -10.84
N SER A 182 6.71 -18.87 -11.58
CA SER A 182 6.98 -19.06 -13.00
C SER A 182 8.06 -20.11 -13.25
N LEU A 183 9.09 -20.19 -12.40
CA LEU A 183 10.09 -21.26 -12.47
C LEU A 183 9.46 -22.62 -12.21
N TYR A 184 8.55 -22.70 -11.23
CA TYR A 184 7.78 -23.92 -10.99
C TYR A 184 6.93 -24.29 -12.19
N GLN A 185 6.23 -23.34 -12.85
CA GLN A 185 5.47 -23.58 -14.08
C GLN A 185 6.32 -24.01 -15.29
N LEU A 186 7.59 -23.62 -15.32
CA LEU A 186 8.54 -23.96 -16.40
C LEU A 186 9.31 -25.25 -16.13
N ALA A 187 9.19 -25.84 -14.94
CA ALA A 187 9.84 -27.11 -14.62
C ALA A 187 9.18 -28.26 -15.43
N PRO A 188 9.97 -29.18 -16.03
CA PRO A 188 9.41 -30.32 -16.74
C PRO A 188 8.69 -31.24 -15.74
N GLY A 189 7.36 -31.22 -15.76
CA GLY A 189 6.49 -31.90 -14.78
C GLY A 189 5.58 -30.96 -13.98
N ALA A 190 5.63 -29.66 -14.23
CA ALA A 190 4.76 -28.67 -13.63
C ALA A 190 3.32 -28.80 -14.14
N VAL A 191 2.53 -29.61 -13.46
CA VAL A 191 1.09 -29.64 -13.63
C VAL A 191 0.57 -28.29 -13.13
N GLU A 192 -0.11 -27.52 -13.98
CA GLU A 192 -0.88 -26.34 -13.56
C GLU A 192 -1.70 -26.71 -12.31
N ASP A 193 -1.91 -25.78 -11.37
CA ASP A 193 -2.91 -25.90 -10.29
C ASP A 193 -4.36 -25.92 -10.86
N LYS A 194 -4.59 -26.63 -11.96
CA LYS A 194 -5.90 -27.12 -12.33
C LYS A 194 -6.17 -28.32 -11.44
N ILE A 195 -7.21 -28.19 -10.61
CA ILE A 195 -7.80 -29.31 -9.91
C ILE A 195 -8.06 -30.42 -10.94
N ASP A 196 -7.32 -31.51 -10.82
CA ASP A 196 -7.30 -32.60 -11.79
C ASP A 196 -8.52 -33.50 -11.55
N TRP A 197 -9.69 -32.97 -11.93
CA TRP A 197 -11.00 -33.61 -11.78
C TRP A 197 -11.02 -35.10 -12.16
N PRO A 198 -10.38 -35.53 -13.27
CA PRO A 198 -10.39 -36.95 -13.66
C PRO A 198 -9.71 -37.86 -12.64
N ARG A 199 -8.65 -37.37 -11.97
CA ARG A 199 -7.92 -38.15 -10.95
C ARG A 199 -8.71 -38.24 -9.65
N LEU A 200 -9.41 -37.18 -9.27
CA LEU A 200 -10.31 -37.16 -8.12
C LEU A 200 -11.51 -38.10 -8.31
N VAL A 201 -12.08 -38.14 -9.52
CA VAL A 201 -13.16 -39.07 -9.86
C VAL A 201 -12.68 -40.52 -9.78
N ARG A 202 -11.50 -40.84 -10.34
CA ARG A 202 -10.89 -42.18 -10.20
C ARG A 202 -10.65 -42.55 -8.74
N LEU A 203 -10.15 -41.63 -7.92
CA LEU A 203 -9.94 -41.85 -6.48
C LEU A 203 -11.28 -42.15 -5.77
N GLN A 204 -12.33 -41.39 -6.10
CA GLN A 204 -13.66 -41.59 -5.52
C GLN A 204 -14.26 -42.95 -5.89
N GLU A 205 -14.06 -43.41 -7.12
CA GLU A 205 -14.49 -44.75 -7.56
C GLU A 205 -13.74 -45.87 -6.84
N GLU A 206 -12.42 -45.74 -6.69
CA GLU A 206 -11.61 -46.70 -5.94
C GLU A 206 -12.01 -46.75 -4.46
N MET A 207 -12.26 -45.59 -3.83
CA MET A 207 -12.78 -45.55 -2.46
C MET A 207 -14.16 -46.20 -2.33
N ARG A 208 -15.05 -46.06 -3.32
CA ARG A 208 -16.35 -46.77 -3.32
C ARG A 208 -16.18 -48.27 -3.43
N LYS A 209 -15.25 -48.77 -4.25
CA LYS A 209 -14.93 -50.21 -4.33
C LYS A 209 -14.39 -50.74 -3.01
N LEU A 210 -13.52 -50.00 -2.34
CA LEU A 210 -12.97 -50.37 -1.03
C LEU A 210 -14.05 -50.37 0.05
N ILE A 211 -14.97 -49.39 0.08
CA ILE A 211 -16.12 -49.37 0.99
C ILE A 211 -17.01 -50.61 0.79
N ALA A 212 -17.20 -51.05 -0.47
CA ALA A 212 -17.97 -52.26 -0.76
C ALA A 212 -17.25 -53.56 -0.30
N GLN A 213 -15.92 -53.58 -0.29
CA GLN A 213 -15.12 -54.74 0.15
C GLN A 213 -14.96 -54.81 1.68
N THR A 214 -14.98 -53.67 2.37
CA THR A 214 -14.91 -53.60 3.84
C THR A 214 -16.06 -52.76 4.41
N PRO A 215 -17.26 -53.32 4.59
CA PRO A 215 -18.45 -52.57 5.03
C PRO A 215 -18.44 -52.09 6.49
N GLY A 216 -17.31 -52.16 7.20
CA GLY A 216 -17.23 -51.93 8.66
C GLY A 216 -16.18 -50.92 9.14
N VAL A 217 -15.29 -50.42 8.29
CA VAL A 217 -14.27 -49.43 8.71
C VAL A 217 -14.63 -48.06 8.14
N LEU A 218 -15.70 -47.46 8.67
CA LEU A 218 -16.01 -46.06 8.41
C LEU A 218 -15.00 -45.20 9.20
N SER A 219 -13.89 -44.80 8.57
CA SER A 219 -13.11 -43.67 9.07
C SER A 219 -13.98 -42.42 8.94
N SER A 220 -14.66 -42.06 10.04
CA SER A 220 -15.43 -40.83 10.17
C SER A 220 -14.49 -39.64 10.03
N ILE A 221 -14.46 -39.04 8.84
CA ILE A 221 -13.96 -37.67 8.68
C ILE A 221 -15.19 -36.80 8.53
N ARG A 222 -15.65 -36.26 9.66
CA ARG A 222 -16.60 -35.15 9.69
C ARG A 222 -15.84 -33.88 9.31
N TYR A 223 -16.23 -33.25 8.21
CA TYR A 223 -15.86 -31.87 7.94
C TYR A 223 -16.84 -30.97 8.70
N VAL A 224 -16.31 -30.14 9.60
CA VAL A 224 -16.98 -28.97 10.18
C VAL A 224 -16.65 -27.77 9.31
#